data_AF-A0A1R1S449-F1
#
_entry.id   AF-A0A1R1S449-F1
#
_cell.length_a   1.000
_cell.length_b   1.000
_cell.length_c   1.000
_cell.angle_alpha   90.00
_cell.angle_beta   90.00
_cell.angle_gamma   90.00
#
_symmetry.space_group_name_H-M   'P 1'
#
loop_
_entity.id
_entity.type
_entity.pdbx_description
1 polymer ?
#
loop_
_entity_poly.entity_id
_entity_poly.type
_entity_poly.pdbx_seq_one_letter_code
_entity_poly.pdbx_strand_id
1 'polypeptide(L)'
;LAGRSAPGGGRRSAPDLAELLPQWLTMANQYGYQAPAALLPALLDAARARTDLRPEALALGGPRALWLARLNPEWKFALRTGGAGRAAEAPADADAETEAGAPAGAEAGDPADGAAAVAVPAGVRRQWEEGLFAERVSVLAAVRHRDPEVGLALLGSTWSTERAEDRLMFLDSLRDDLSPSDEPFLEQALADRSRNVRATAAELLSALPGSALASRMAERSRACVSLDSGVITVEAPAECDSGMQRDGVVAKPPSGRGERAWWLGQLVEATPLECWSGWFGGRGAAEIVALPVADGWQADLQA
;
A
#
# COMPACT_ATOMS: atom_id res chain seq x y z
N LEU A 1 -32.71 4.33 -68.98
CA LEU A 1 -32.88 4.88 -67.62
C LEU A 1 -32.45 3.81 -66.61
N ALA A 2 -31.41 4.13 -65.84
CA ALA A 2 -30.99 3.54 -64.56
C ALA A 2 -30.70 2.02 -64.46
N GLY A 3 -29.41 1.65 -64.53
CA GLY A 3 -28.86 0.50 -63.81
C GLY A 3 -27.76 1.00 -62.88
N ARG A 4 -28.04 1.08 -61.57
CA ARG A 4 -27.08 1.52 -60.54
C ARG A 4 -26.04 0.43 -60.31
N SER A 5 -24.77 0.74 -60.55
CA SER A 5 -23.65 0.00 -59.95
C SER A 5 -23.51 0.43 -58.49
N ALA A 6 -23.67 -0.50 -57.55
CA ALA A 6 -23.20 -0.34 -56.18
C ALA A 6 -21.79 -0.94 -56.09
N PRO A 7 -20.76 -0.22 -55.57
CA PRO A 7 -19.48 -0.84 -55.32
C PRO A 7 -19.55 -1.71 -54.06
N GLY A 8 -18.72 -2.76 -54.08
CA GLY A 8 -18.76 -3.88 -53.17
C GLY A 8 -18.72 -3.51 -51.70
N GLY A 9 -19.42 -4.33 -50.91
CA GLY A 9 -19.34 -4.31 -49.46
C GLY A 9 -17.90 -4.50 -49.00
N GLY A 10 -17.30 -3.42 -48.49
CA GLY A 10 -16.10 -3.51 -47.68
C GLY A 10 -16.41 -4.39 -46.48
N ARG A 11 -15.74 -5.54 -46.40
CA ARG A 11 -15.59 -6.27 -45.14
C ARG A 11 -15.02 -5.27 -44.15
N ARG A 12 -15.83 -4.83 -43.17
CA ARG A 12 -15.30 -4.14 -42.00
C ARG A 12 -14.36 -5.13 -41.33
N SER A 13 -13.06 -4.89 -41.42
CA SER A 13 -12.09 -5.62 -40.60
C SER A 13 -12.56 -5.49 -39.16
N ALA A 14 -12.65 -6.60 -38.44
CA ALA A 14 -12.86 -6.52 -37.00
C ALA A 14 -11.76 -5.61 -36.44
N PRO A 15 -12.09 -4.64 -35.56
CA PRO A 15 -11.06 -3.83 -34.92
C PRO A 15 -10.05 -4.77 -34.27
N ASP A 16 -8.77 -4.47 -34.45
CA ASP A 16 -7.72 -5.23 -33.80
C ASP A 16 -7.98 -5.18 -32.29
N LEU A 17 -8.03 -6.34 -31.63
CA LEU A 17 -8.27 -6.41 -30.18
C LEU A 17 -7.22 -5.61 -29.40
N ALA A 18 -6.01 -5.45 -29.96
CA ALA A 18 -4.98 -4.60 -29.39
C ALA A 18 -5.33 -3.10 -29.43
N GLU A 19 -6.10 -2.65 -30.43
CA GLU A 19 -6.58 -1.26 -30.55
C GLU A 19 -7.70 -0.94 -29.56
N LEU A 20 -8.44 -1.95 -29.10
CA LEU A 20 -9.53 -1.82 -28.12
C LEU A 20 -9.06 -1.89 -26.66
N LEU A 21 -7.80 -2.23 -26.43
CA LEU A 21 -7.25 -2.42 -25.08
C LEU A 21 -7.36 -1.17 -24.19
N PRO A 22 -7.08 0.07 -24.66
CA PRO A 22 -7.28 1.27 -23.85
C PRO A 22 -8.73 1.43 -23.39
N GLN A 23 -9.70 1.28 -24.30
CA GLN A 23 -11.13 1.47 -24.02
C GLN A 23 -11.62 0.39 -23.06
N TRP A 24 -11.13 -0.84 -23.21
CA TRP A 24 -11.42 -1.92 -22.28
C TRP A 24 -10.86 -1.63 -20.88
N LEU A 25 -9.61 -1.18 -20.76
CA LEU A 25 -9.00 -0.84 -19.46
C LEU A 25 -9.76 0.31 -18.76
N THR A 26 -10.12 1.36 -19.50
CA THR A 26 -10.93 2.47 -18.96
C THR A 26 -12.28 1.96 -18.44
N MET A 27 -12.97 1.11 -19.22
CA MET A 27 -14.25 0.53 -18.82
C MET A 27 -14.08 -0.38 -17.60
N ALA A 28 -13.02 -1.18 -17.58
CA ALA A 28 -12.74 -2.11 -16.50
C ALA A 28 -12.54 -1.36 -15.17
N ASN A 29 -11.76 -0.28 -15.19
CA ASN A 29 -11.56 0.60 -14.04
C ASN A 29 -12.85 1.32 -13.63
N GLN A 30 -13.67 1.77 -14.58
CA GLN A 30 -14.93 2.45 -14.30
C GLN A 30 -15.93 1.57 -13.54
N TYR A 31 -15.96 0.28 -13.84
CA TYR A 31 -16.79 -0.71 -13.15
C TYR A 31 -16.13 -1.30 -11.90
N GLY A 32 -14.93 -0.85 -11.53
CA GLY A 32 -14.21 -1.31 -10.35
C GLY A 32 -13.68 -2.74 -10.46
N TYR A 33 -13.50 -3.25 -11.67
CA TYR A 33 -12.88 -4.55 -11.87
C TYR A 33 -11.40 -4.55 -11.45
N GLN A 34 -10.87 -5.73 -11.17
CA GLN A 34 -9.47 -5.96 -10.86
C GLN A 34 -8.90 -6.96 -11.85
N ALA A 35 -7.65 -6.75 -12.29
CA ALA A 35 -6.99 -7.69 -13.16
C ALA A 35 -6.72 -9.01 -12.41
N PRO A 36 -7.14 -10.17 -12.96
CA PRO A 36 -6.77 -11.47 -12.39
C PRO A 36 -5.26 -11.59 -12.23
N ALA A 37 -4.80 -12.12 -11.10
CA ALA A 37 -3.38 -12.18 -10.75
C ALA A 37 -2.48 -12.81 -11.82
N ALA A 38 -2.99 -13.85 -12.51
CA ALA A 38 -2.26 -14.54 -13.58
C ALA A 38 -2.03 -13.67 -14.83
N LEU A 39 -2.84 -12.62 -15.04
CA LEU A 39 -2.75 -11.72 -16.19
C LEU A 39 -1.92 -10.47 -15.92
N LEU A 40 -1.54 -10.19 -14.66
CA LEU A 40 -0.75 -9.02 -14.30
C LEU A 40 0.60 -8.92 -15.01
N PRO A 41 1.40 -10.00 -15.18
CA PRO A 41 2.65 -9.92 -15.94
C PRO A 41 2.41 -9.48 -17.39
N ALA A 42 1.41 -10.06 -18.07
CA ALA A 42 1.07 -9.70 -19.45
C ALA A 42 0.57 -8.25 -19.56
N LEU A 43 -0.21 -7.80 -18.58
CA LEU A 43 -0.68 -6.41 -18.50
C LEU A 43 0.49 -5.42 -18.30
N LEU A 44 1.46 -5.75 -17.44
CA LEU A 44 2.65 -4.94 -17.21
C LEU A 44 3.58 -4.91 -18.42
N ASP A 45 3.72 -6.04 -19.13
CA ASP A 45 4.47 -6.09 -20.39
C ASP A 45 3.81 -5.27 -21.50
N ALA A 46 2.48 -5.28 -21.58
CA ALA A 46 1.74 -4.42 -22.49
C ALA A 46 1.95 -2.93 -22.15
N ALA A 47 1.86 -2.55 -20.88
CA ALA A 47 2.11 -1.18 -20.41
C ALA A 47 3.58 -0.74 -20.53
N ARG A 48 4.52 -1.68 -20.51
CA ARG A 48 5.93 -1.45 -20.82
C ARG A 48 6.09 -1.08 -22.30
N ALA A 49 5.50 -1.87 -23.18
CA ALA A 49 5.53 -1.69 -24.63
C ALA A 49 4.74 -0.45 -25.11
N ARG A 50 3.69 -0.08 -24.38
CA ARG A 50 2.75 1.00 -24.72
C ARG A 50 2.53 1.95 -23.55
N THR A 51 3.19 3.11 -23.63
CA THR A 51 3.18 4.13 -22.57
C THR A 51 1.79 4.71 -22.27
N ASP A 52 0.91 4.74 -23.28
CA ASP A 52 -0.49 5.19 -23.20
C ASP A 52 -1.34 4.32 -22.28
N LEU A 53 -0.99 3.04 -22.10
CA LEU A 53 -1.76 2.11 -21.26
C LEU A 53 -1.38 2.20 -19.78
N ARG A 54 -0.25 2.82 -19.43
CA ARG A 54 0.35 2.73 -18.09
C ARG A 54 -0.59 3.20 -16.97
N PRO A 55 -1.26 4.36 -17.05
CA PRO A 55 -2.13 4.82 -15.96
C PRO A 55 -3.24 3.81 -15.71
N GLU A 56 -3.91 3.37 -16.76
CA GLU A 56 -5.10 2.52 -16.65
C GLU A 56 -4.76 1.07 -16.33
N ALA A 57 -3.61 0.58 -16.80
CA ALA A 57 -3.07 -0.73 -16.45
C ALA A 57 -2.63 -0.80 -14.99
N LEU A 58 -2.03 0.26 -14.45
CA LEU A 58 -1.65 0.34 -13.04
C LEU A 58 -2.86 0.50 -12.13
N ALA A 59 -3.87 1.28 -12.54
CA ALA A 59 -5.13 1.38 -11.83
C ALA A 59 -5.85 0.02 -11.74
N LEU A 60 -5.89 -0.72 -12.86
CA LEU A 60 -6.53 -2.04 -12.91
C LEU A 60 -5.72 -3.13 -12.19
N GLY A 61 -4.39 -3.02 -12.22
CA GLY A 61 -3.47 -3.98 -11.59
C GLY A 61 -3.25 -3.75 -10.09
N GLY A 62 -3.59 -2.56 -9.59
CA GLY A 62 -3.63 -2.23 -8.18
C GLY A 62 -2.31 -2.45 -7.42
N PRO A 63 -2.38 -2.70 -6.09
CA PRO A 63 -1.21 -2.96 -5.26
C PRO A 63 -0.36 -4.15 -5.75
N ARG A 64 -1.00 -5.16 -6.34
CA ARG A 64 -0.32 -6.38 -6.81
C ARG A 64 0.58 -6.11 -8.01
N ALA A 65 0.19 -5.20 -8.90
CA ALA A 65 1.05 -4.74 -9.99
C ALA A 65 2.29 -3.97 -9.49
N LEU A 66 2.13 -3.15 -8.44
CA LEU A 66 3.25 -2.45 -7.80
C LEU A 66 4.19 -3.42 -7.09
N TRP A 67 3.64 -4.41 -6.38
CA TRP A 67 4.43 -5.48 -5.76
C TRP A 67 5.23 -6.27 -6.81
N LEU A 68 4.59 -6.70 -7.90
CA LEU A 68 5.27 -7.38 -9.00
C LEU A 68 6.39 -6.51 -9.61
N ALA A 69 6.18 -5.21 -9.73
CA ALA A 69 7.18 -4.29 -10.27
C ALA A 69 8.41 -4.10 -9.36
N ARG A 70 8.28 -4.30 -8.04
CA ARG A 70 9.43 -4.32 -7.12
C ARG A 70 10.33 -5.55 -7.33
N LEU A 71 9.75 -6.65 -7.82
CA LEU A 71 10.47 -7.92 -8.05
C LEU A 71 11.09 -8.04 -9.46
N ASN A 72 10.73 -7.16 -10.39
CA ASN A 72 11.21 -7.23 -11.78
C ASN A 72 11.66 -5.85 -12.30
N PRO A 73 12.97 -5.65 -12.57
CA PRO A 73 13.51 -4.37 -13.05
C PRO A 73 12.88 -3.84 -14.35
N GLU A 74 12.38 -4.73 -15.21
CA GLU A 74 11.72 -4.36 -16.48
C GLU A 74 10.44 -3.53 -16.29
N TRP A 75 9.84 -3.60 -15.10
CA TRP A 75 8.59 -2.90 -14.77
C TRP A 75 8.81 -1.66 -13.88
N LYS A 76 10.04 -1.15 -13.77
CA LYS A 76 10.38 0.06 -12.98
C LYS A 76 9.57 1.32 -13.34
N PHE A 77 8.89 1.35 -14.48
CA PHE A 77 7.96 2.44 -14.82
C PHE A 77 6.76 2.48 -13.86
N ALA A 78 6.27 1.33 -13.38
CA ALA A 78 5.14 1.24 -12.46
C ALA A 78 5.42 1.99 -11.15
N LEU A 79 6.64 1.87 -10.63
CA LEU A 79 7.11 2.51 -9.41
C LEU A 79 7.31 4.03 -9.54
N ARG A 80 7.42 4.55 -10.77
CA ARG A 80 7.60 5.98 -11.04
C ARG A 80 6.29 6.76 -11.16
N THR A 81 5.15 6.07 -11.30
CA THR A 81 3.87 6.71 -11.69
C THR A 81 3.01 7.13 -10.48
N GLY A 82 3.53 7.07 -9.25
CA GLY A 82 2.81 7.43 -8.03
C GLY A 82 2.37 8.90 -7.89
N GLY A 83 2.58 9.75 -8.92
CA GLY A 83 2.31 11.19 -8.86
C GLY A 83 1.38 11.77 -9.95
N ALA A 84 0.88 10.98 -10.90
CA ALA A 84 0.10 11.51 -12.03
C ALA A 84 -1.19 10.71 -12.25
N GLY A 85 -2.17 10.89 -11.37
CA GLY A 85 -3.45 10.17 -11.46
C GLY A 85 -4.44 10.42 -10.34
N ARG A 86 -4.51 11.65 -9.80
CA ARG A 86 -5.66 12.12 -9.00
C ARG A 86 -5.86 13.62 -9.24
N ALA A 87 -6.31 13.95 -10.45
CA ALA A 87 -6.87 15.26 -10.76
C ALA A 87 -8.21 15.05 -11.46
N ALA A 88 -9.23 14.66 -10.68
CA ALA A 88 -10.64 14.85 -11.01
C ALA A 88 -11.50 14.67 -9.73
N GLU A 89 -11.97 15.81 -9.23
CA GLU A 89 -13.15 16.05 -8.38
C GLU A 89 -13.23 15.38 -6.99
N ALA A 90 -12.70 16.09 -5.99
CA ALA A 90 -13.30 16.11 -4.66
C ALA A 90 -14.37 17.23 -4.61
N PRO A 91 -15.55 17.01 -4.01
CA PRO A 91 -16.47 18.10 -3.74
C PRO A 91 -15.83 19.03 -2.70
N ALA A 92 -15.89 20.32 -3.00
CA ALA A 92 -15.56 21.37 -2.05
C ALA A 92 -16.66 21.44 -0.99
N ASP A 93 -16.41 20.85 0.17
CA ASP A 93 -17.00 21.34 1.41
C ASP A 93 -15.90 21.97 2.23
N ALA A 94 -16.09 23.27 2.43
CA ALA A 94 -15.26 24.15 3.20
C ALA A 94 -15.29 23.74 4.67
N ASP A 95 -14.12 23.67 5.29
CA ASP A 95 -13.95 24.26 6.60
C ASP A 95 -12.55 24.89 6.64
N ALA A 96 -12.58 26.22 6.70
CA ALA A 96 -11.42 27.04 6.93
C ALA A 96 -11.06 26.96 8.41
N GLU A 97 -9.92 26.35 8.72
CA GLU A 97 -9.27 26.56 10.02
C GLU A 97 -8.02 27.41 9.82
N THR A 98 -8.25 28.69 10.09
CA THR A 98 -7.31 29.79 10.22
C THR A 98 -6.16 29.45 11.16
N GLU A 99 -4.94 29.66 10.68
CA GLU A 99 -3.74 29.78 11.51
C GLU A 99 -3.91 30.94 12.51
N ALA A 100 -3.87 30.61 13.81
CA ALA A 100 -3.60 31.57 14.87
C ALA A 100 -2.68 30.90 15.91
N GLY A 101 -1.56 31.55 16.20
CA GLY A 101 -0.50 31.01 17.03
C GLY A 101 -0.87 30.84 18.52
N ALA A 102 -0.39 29.72 19.08
CA ALA A 102 0.15 29.46 20.42
C ALA A 102 -0.66 29.87 21.70
N PRO A 103 -0.48 29.19 22.87
CA PRO A 103 0.68 28.35 23.24
C PRO A 103 0.39 26.99 23.93
N ALA A 104 1.47 26.20 24.00
CA ALA A 104 1.91 25.24 25.03
C ALA A 104 0.89 24.38 25.82
N GLY A 105 1.07 23.06 25.75
CA GLY A 105 0.57 22.14 26.79
C GLY A 105 0.21 20.73 26.30
N ALA A 106 1.17 19.96 25.79
CA ALA A 106 1.08 18.51 25.76
C ALA A 106 2.50 17.95 25.67
N GLU A 107 3.06 17.60 26.83
CA GLU A 107 4.31 16.87 26.95
C GLU A 107 4.14 15.49 26.29
N ALA A 108 4.59 15.36 25.06
CA ALA A 108 5.04 14.09 24.53
C ALA A 108 6.41 13.83 25.18
N GLY A 109 6.49 12.79 25.99
CA GLY A 109 7.69 12.44 26.75
C GLY A 109 8.94 12.35 25.89
N ASP A 110 10.00 12.98 26.39
CA ASP A 110 11.39 12.87 25.93
C ASP A 110 11.85 11.39 25.93
N PRO A 111 12.79 11.00 25.05
CA PRO A 111 13.03 9.61 24.71
C PRO A 111 13.80 8.87 25.81
N ALA A 112 13.39 7.61 26.00
CA ALA A 112 14.26 6.49 26.32
C ALA A 112 15.36 6.73 27.38
N ASP A 113 14.99 6.54 28.64
CA ASP A 113 15.94 6.12 29.66
C ASP A 113 16.33 4.65 29.35
N GLY A 114 17.50 4.42 28.72
CA GLY A 114 18.10 3.08 28.65
C GLY A 114 18.67 2.57 27.31
N ALA A 115 18.77 3.37 26.25
CA ALA A 115 19.56 3.02 25.06
C ALA A 115 20.68 4.04 24.89
N ALA A 116 21.93 3.57 24.75
CA ALA A 116 23.06 4.48 24.47
C ALA A 116 22.72 5.30 23.23
N ALA A 117 22.66 6.63 23.37
CA ALA A 117 22.31 7.53 22.27
C ALA A 117 23.23 7.25 21.07
N VAL A 118 22.66 6.75 19.98
CA VAL A 118 23.39 6.42 18.75
C VAL A 118 24.11 7.68 18.26
N ALA A 119 25.43 7.64 18.24
CA ALA A 119 26.24 8.82 17.95
C ALA A 119 26.27 9.10 16.44
N VAL A 120 25.46 10.07 15.98
CA VAL A 120 25.47 10.54 14.60
C VAL A 120 26.77 11.33 14.32
N PRO A 121 27.57 10.98 13.29
CA PRO A 121 28.78 11.73 12.93
C PRO A 121 28.50 13.20 12.61
N ALA A 122 29.35 14.12 13.08
CA ALA A 122 29.12 15.56 12.97
C ALA A 122 29.00 16.07 11.52
N GLY A 123 29.72 15.47 10.57
CA GLY A 123 29.62 15.83 9.15
C GLY A 123 28.26 15.43 8.53
N VAL A 124 27.74 14.26 8.90
CA VAL A 124 26.40 13.79 8.49
C VAL A 124 25.32 14.69 9.09
N ARG A 125 25.44 15.02 10.38
CA ARG A 125 24.52 15.92 11.07
C ARG A 125 24.44 17.29 10.39
N ARG A 126 25.59 17.89 10.06
CA ARG A 126 25.62 19.18 9.37
C ARG A 126 24.92 19.13 8.01
N GLN A 127 25.20 18.11 7.21
CA GLN A 127 24.54 17.93 5.90
C GLN A 127 23.03 17.73 6.04
N TRP A 128 22.58 17.08 7.12
CA TRP A 128 21.16 16.91 7.40
C TRP A 128 20.47 18.22 7.82
N GLU A 129 21.12 19.01 8.67
CA GLU A 129 20.57 20.27 9.20
C GLU A 129 20.58 21.40 8.16
N GLU A 130 21.62 21.48 7.34
CA GLU A 130 21.81 22.55 6.35
C GLU A 130 21.30 22.17 4.95
N GLY A 131 21.10 20.88 4.70
CA GLY A 131 20.78 20.36 3.37
C GLY A 131 19.35 20.65 2.92
N LEU A 132 19.18 20.79 1.61
CA LEU A 132 17.86 20.76 0.97
C LEU A 132 17.22 19.38 1.13
N PHE A 133 15.90 19.29 0.99
CA PHE A 133 15.15 18.05 1.15
C PHE A 133 15.75 16.86 0.36
N ALA A 134 16.08 17.04 -0.92
CA ALA A 134 16.67 15.99 -1.75
C ALA A 134 18.07 15.54 -1.26
N GLU A 135 18.85 16.46 -0.70
CA GLU A 135 20.16 16.16 -0.12
C GLU A 135 19.97 15.38 1.19
N ARG A 136 18.99 15.75 2.00
CA ARG A 136 18.61 15.03 3.23
C ARG A 136 18.18 13.60 2.94
N VAL A 137 17.32 13.38 1.94
CA VAL A 137 16.94 12.02 1.49
C VAL A 137 18.16 11.23 1.04
N SER A 138 19.07 11.85 0.27
CA SER A 138 20.29 11.19 -0.21
C SER A 138 21.24 10.81 0.94
N VAL A 139 21.40 11.70 1.92
CA VAL A 139 22.21 11.45 3.13
C VAL A 139 21.58 10.36 3.98
N LEU A 140 20.26 10.38 4.18
CA LEU A 140 19.55 9.35 4.93
C LEU A 140 19.73 7.98 4.29
N ALA A 141 19.54 7.85 2.97
CA ALA A 141 19.75 6.61 2.24
C ALA A 141 21.19 6.11 2.37
N ALA A 142 22.18 6.98 2.19
CA ALA A 142 23.59 6.62 2.30
C ALA A 142 23.98 6.16 3.72
N VAL A 143 23.45 6.82 4.74
CA VAL A 143 23.68 6.45 6.14
C VAL A 143 23.01 5.14 6.47
N ARG A 144 21.72 4.98 6.12
CA ARG A 144 20.94 3.76 6.39
C ARG A 144 21.56 2.51 5.76
N HIS A 145 22.06 2.63 4.54
CA HIS A 145 22.71 1.51 3.86
C HIS A 145 23.96 1.00 4.62
N ARG A 146 24.61 1.87 5.40
CA ARG A 146 25.79 1.53 6.20
C ARG A 146 25.44 1.14 7.63
N ASP A 147 24.54 1.89 8.24
CA ASP A 147 24.13 1.77 9.63
C ASP A 147 22.66 2.26 9.78
N PRO A 148 21.69 1.33 9.78
CA PRO A 148 20.27 1.66 9.90
C PRO A 148 19.94 2.42 11.19
N GLU A 149 20.59 2.09 12.31
CA GLU A 149 20.32 2.72 13.61
C GLU A 149 20.75 4.19 13.62
N VAL A 150 21.90 4.51 13.00
CA VAL A 150 22.35 5.90 12.84
C VAL A 150 21.39 6.68 11.92
N GLY A 151 20.90 6.05 10.85
CA GLY A 151 19.94 6.65 9.94
C GLY A 151 18.60 6.96 10.62
N LEU A 152 18.10 6.04 11.44
CA LEU A 152 16.89 6.25 12.26
C LEU A 152 17.08 7.33 13.31
N ALA A 153 18.22 7.35 14.00
CA ALA A 153 18.54 8.39 14.96
C ALA A 153 18.58 9.78 14.30
N LEU A 154 19.12 9.85 13.07
CA LEU A 154 19.12 11.08 12.27
C LEU A 154 17.69 11.52 11.91
N LEU A 155 16.87 10.60 11.38
CA LEU A 155 15.48 10.90 11.02
C LEU A 155 14.65 11.32 12.24
N GLY A 156 14.78 10.59 13.35
CA GLY A 156 14.09 10.87 14.60
C GLY A 156 14.43 12.24 15.20
N SER A 157 15.66 12.75 14.98
CA SER A 157 16.11 14.03 15.53
C SER A 157 15.33 15.25 15.05
N THR A 158 14.73 15.19 13.85
CA THR A 158 13.96 16.30 13.28
C THR A 158 12.50 15.93 12.99
N TRP A 159 12.09 14.69 13.28
CA TRP A 159 10.76 14.16 12.94
C TRP A 159 9.60 15.06 13.40
N SER A 160 9.68 15.61 14.61
CA SER A 160 8.61 16.45 15.19
C SER A 160 8.48 17.83 14.54
N THR A 161 9.54 18.32 13.87
CA THR A 161 9.57 19.63 13.20
C THR A 161 9.34 19.54 11.69
N GLU A 162 9.46 18.35 11.09
CA GLU A 162 9.17 18.12 9.68
C GLU A 162 7.70 18.36 9.35
N ARG A 163 7.41 18.76 8.10
CA ARG A 163 6.05 18.81 7.56
C ARG A 163 5.53 17.41 7.28
N ALA A 164 4.21 17.26 7.23
CA ALA A 164 3.59 15.95 6.99
C ALA A 164 4.01 15.31 5.64
N GLU A 165 4.21 16.12 4.60
CA GLU A 165 4.67 15.66 3.28
C GLU A 165 6.11 15.16 3.36
N ASP A 166 7.00 15.90 4.01
CA ASP A 166 8.41 15.51 4.19
C ASP A 166 8.51 14.23 5.03
N ARG A 167 7.74 14.11 6.11
CA ARG A 167 7.63 12.90 6.93
C ARG A 167 7.20 11.69 6.11
N LEU A 168 6.20 11.85 5.25
CA LEU A 168 5.73 10.80 4.36
C LEU A 168 6.85 10.35 3.40
N MET A 169 7.55 11.30 2.78
CA MET A 169 8.64 11.02 1.86
C MET A 169 9.84 10.35 2.56
N PHE A 170 10.16 10.74 3.79
CA PHE A 170 11.18 10.06 4.59
C PHE A 170 10.78 8.63 4.96
N LEU A 171 9.53 8.39 5.37
CA LEU A 171 9.04 7.02 5.58
C LEU A 171 9.11 6.18 4.32
N ASP A 172 8.71 6.75 3.18
CA ASP A 172 8.77 6.03 1.90
C ASP A 172 10.20 5.61 1.55
N SER A 173 11.20 6.43 1.89
CA SER A 173 12.62 6.09 1.70
C SER A 173 13.11 4.91 2.57
N LEU A 174 12.40 4.56 3.66
CA LEU A 174 12.76 3.40 4.48
C LEU A 174 12.50 2.07 3.78
N ARG A 175 11.70 2.05 2.71
CA ARG A 175 11.35 0.82 1.97
C ARG A 175 12.54 0.09 1.39
N ASP A 176 13.59 0.81 0.98
CA ASP A 176 14.73 0.24 0.27
C ASP A 176 15.61 -0.62 1.21
N ASP A 177 15.70 -0.26 2.50
CA ASP A 177 16.50 -0.93 3.52
C ASP A 177 15.66 -1.18 4.79
N LEU A 178 14.42 -1.65 4.62
CA LEU A 178 13.51 -1.90 5.74
C LEU A 178 13.99 -3.10 6.57
N SER A 179 14.04 -2.92 7.89
CA SER A 179 14.62 -3.88 8.83
C SER A 179 13.85 -3.91 10.16
N PRO A 180 14.03 -4.95 10.99
CA PRO A 180 13.43 -5.00 12.33
C PRO A 180 13.82 -3.81 13.23
N SER A 181 14.99 -3.19 13.02
CA SER A 181 15.42 -2.02 13.79
C SER A 181 14.51 -0.80 13.57
N ASP A 182 13.72 -0.78 12.48
CA ASP A 182 12.78 0.31 12.17
C ASP A 182 11.49 0.23 12.97
N GLU A 183 11.16 -0.94 13.52
CA GLU A 183 9.88 -1.19 14.18
C GLU A 183 9.56 -0.19 15.31
N PRO A 184 10.47 0.11 16.26
CA PRO A 184 10.15 1.05 17.34
C PRO A 184 9.80 2.45 16.83
N PHE A 185 10.44 2.90 15.75
CA PHE A 185 10.17 4.19 15.14
C PHE A 185 8.82 4.17 14.38
N LEU A 186 8.54 3.11 13.63
CA LEU A 186 7.28 2.97 12.89
C LEU A 186 6.07 2.83 13.81
N GLU A 187 6.18 2.11 14.93
CA GLU A 187 5.13 2.01 15.96
C GLU A 187 4.77 3.39 16.57
N GLN A 188 5.76 4.27 16.72
CA GLN A 188 5.52 5.67 17.11
C GLN A 188 4.85 6.46 15.98
N ALA A 189 5.25 6.23 14.72
CA ALA A 189 4.67 6.89 13.55
C ALA A 189 3.18 6.51 13.32
N LEU A 190 2.69 5.41 13.89
CA LEU A 190 1.25 5.10 13.92
C LEU A 190 0.43 6.13 14.72
N ALA A 191 1.05 6.94 15.57
CA ALA A 191 0.41 8.04 16.28
C ALA A 191 0.54 9.41 15.57
N ASP A 192 1.09 9.45 14.35
CA ASP A 192 1.26 10.71 13.62
C ASP A 192 -0.09 11.37 13.33
N ARG A 193 -0.12 12.71 13.31
CA ARG A 193 -1.34 13.48 13.01
C ARG A 193 -1.84 13.27 11.58
N SER A 194 -0.94 13.04 10.62
CA SER A 194 -1.25 12.81 9.22
C SER A 194 -1.72 11.38 8.96
N ARG A 195 -2.89 11.23 8.35
CA ARG A 195 -3.43 9.92 7.94
C ARG A 195 -2.50 9.17 6.98
N ASN A 196 -1.85 9.87 6.05
CA ASN A 196 -0.96 9.24 5.07
C ASN A 196 0.33 8.73 5.72
N VAL A 197 0.84 9.45 6.71
CA VAL A 197 2.02 9.03 7.48
C VAL A 197 1.69 7.76 8.28
N ARG A 198 0.56 7.74 9.00
CA ARG A 198 0.11 6.54 9.73
C ARG A 198 -0.10 5.34 8.82
N ALA A 199 -0.77 5.53 7.67
CA ALA A 199 -1.01 4.46 6.71
C ALA A 199 0.30 3.88 6.14
N THR A 200 1.27 4.74 5.83
CA THR A 200 2.58 4.29 5.34
C THR A 200 3.36 3.56 6.42
N ALA A 201 3.32 4.03 7.67
CA ALA A 201 3.93 3.34 8.80
C ALA A 201 3.32 1.94 9.03
N ALA A 202 1.99 1.81 8.96
CA ALA A 202 1.30 0.53 9.06
C ALA A 202 1.65 -0.42 7.91
N GLU A 203 1.78 0.09 6.68
CA GLU A 203 2.21 -0.71 5.53
C GLU A 203 3.64 -1.24 5.70
N LEU A 204 4.57 -0.40 6.16
CA LEU A 204 5.95 -0.81 6.44
C LEU A 204 6.02 -1.85 7.57
N LEU A 205 5.27 -1.66 8.65
CA LEU A 205 5.19 -2.64 9.73
C LEU A 205 4.58 -3.96 9.26
N SER A 206 3.58 -3.93 8.38
CA SER A 206 2.98 -5.14 7.79
C SER A 206 3.97 -5.90 6.90
N ALA A 207 4.93 -5.19 6.30
CA ALA A 207 6.02 -5.80 5.53
C ALA A 207 7.11 -6.44 6.41
N LEU A 208 7.05 -6.27 7.74
CA LEU A 208 7.93 -6.90 8.73
C LEU A 208 7.15 -8.03 9.45
N PRO A 209 7.34 -9.31 9.07
CA PRO A 209 6.57 -10.42 9.65
C PRO A 209 6.69 -10.55 11.18
N GLY A 210 7.85 -10.17 11.73
CA GLY A 210 8.12 -10.20 13.17
C GLY A 210 7.58 -9.00 13.95
N SER A 211 6.93 -8.03 13.31
CA SER A 211 6.47 -6.82 13.99
C SER A 211 5.30 -7.09 14.93
N ALA A 212 5.15 -6.24 15.94
CA ALA A 212 4.02 -6.24 16.84
C ALA A 212 2.71 -5.97 16.08
N LEU A 213 2.71 -5.12 15.05
CA LEU A 213 1.55 -4.90 14.19
C LEU A 213 1.16 -6.18 13.45
N ALA A 214 2.14 -6.86 12.83
CA ALA A 214 1.92 -8.13 12.14
C ALA A 214 1.32 -9.19 13.08
N SER A 215 1.80 -9.25 14.33
CA SER A 215 1.24 -10.13 15.37
C SER A 215 -0.21 -9.78 15.71
N ARG A 216 -0.54 -8.49 15.86
CA ARG A 216 -1.92 -8.03 16.10
C ARG A 216 -2.84 -8.30 14.90
N MET A 217 -2.35 -8.16 13.67
CA MET A 217 -3.11 -8.51 12.45
C MET A 217 -3.38 -10.01 12.41
N ALA A 218 -2.37 -10.83 12.73
CA ALA A 218 -2.51 -12.28 12.77
C ALA A 218 -3.55 -12.72 13.82
N GLU A 219 -3.54 -12.14 15.01
CA GLU A 219 -4.53 -12.44 16.05
C GLU A 219 -5.96 -12.11 15.59
N ARG A 220 -6.17 -10.92 15.01
CA ARG A 220 -7.48 -10.51 14.49
C ARG A 220 -7.95 -11.40 13.34
N SER A 221 -7.07 -11.72 12.38
CA SER A 221 -7.38 -12.63 11.28
C SER A 221 -7.69 -14.04 11.75
N ARG A 222 -7.00 -14.54 12.77
CA ARG A 222 -7.24 -15.88 13.32
C ARG A 222 -8.60 -16.00 14.00
N ALA A 223 -9.09 -14.90 14.58
CA ALA A 223 -10.45 -14.82 15.13
C ALA A 223 -11.51 -14.82 14.02
N CYS A 224 -11.20 -14.26 12.85
CA CYS A 224 -12.14 -14.15 11.74
C CYS A 224 -12.14 -15.34 10.77
N VAL A 225 -11.01 -16.01 10.57
CA VAL A 225 -10.86 -17.07 9.56
C VAL A 225 -10.42 -18.35 10.25
N SER A 226 -11.21 -19.41 10.08
CA SER A 226 -10.91 -20.72 10.66
C SER A 226 -11.15 -21.86 9.69
N LEU A 227 -10.61 -23.03 10.00
CA LEU A 227 -10.78 -24.24 9.22
C LEU A 227 -11.63 -25.23 10.03
N ASP A 228 -12.85 -25.50 9.57
CA ASP A 228 -13.71 -26.54 10.13
C ASP A 228 -13.90 -27.67 9.11
N SER A 229 -13.51 -28.88 9.47
CA SER A 229 -13.76 -30.09 8.67
C SER A 229 -13.31 -29.99 7.20
N GLY A 230 -12.26 -29.20 6.92
CA GLY A 230 -11.74 -28.96 5.57
C GLY A 230 -12.41 -27.83 4.79
N VAL A 231 -13.26 -27.02 5.43
CA VAL A 231 -13.93 -25.85 4.87
C VAL A 231 -13.49 -24.59 5.60
N ILE A 232 -13.13 -23.54 4.86
CA ILE A 232 -12.84 -22.23 5.44
C ILE A 232 -14.16 -21.60 5.89
N THR A 233 -14.26 -21.27 7.17
CA THR A 233 -15.35 -20.50 7.75
C THR A 233 -14.88 -19.09 8.09
N VAL A 234 -15.78 -18.13 7.90
CA VAL A 234 -15.47 -16.69 8.07
C VAL A 234 -16.49 -16.04 8.98
N GLU A 235 -15.99 -15.46 10.07
CA GLU A 235 -16.71 -14.54 10.93
C GLU A 235 -16.05 -13.16 10.85
N ALA A 236 -16.49 -12.35 9.88
CA ALA A 236 -15.90 -11.03 9.65
C ALA A 236 -16.06 -10.10 10.88
N PRO A 237 -15.18 -9.09 11.06
CA PRO A 237 -15.25 -8.17 12.20
C PRO A 237 -16.59 -7.45 12.31
N ALA A 238 -17.16 -7.37 13.51
CA ALA A 238 -18.43 -6.66 13.80
C ALA A 238 -18.31 -5.14 13.61
N GLU A 239 -17.15 -4.59 13.94
CA GLU A 239 -16.85 -3.17 13.86
C GLU A 239 -15.36 -2.96 13.53
N CYS A 240 -15.00 -1.72 13.18
CA CYS A 240 -13.62 -1.28 13.07
C CYS A 240 -13.29 -0.37 14.27
N ASP A 241 -12.73 -0.97 15.31
CA ASP A 241 -12.39 -0.29 16.56
C ASP A 241 -11.22 0.70 16.41
N SER A 242 -10.95 1.48 17.46
CA SER A 242 -9.86 2.47 17.46
C SER A 242 -8.47 1.84 17.37
N GLY A 243 -8.29 0.61 17.85
CA GLY A 243 -7.04 -0.15 17.72
C GLY A 243 -6.79 -0.59 16.28
N MET A 244 -7.82 -1.05 15.58
CA MET A 244 -7.77 -1.37 14.15
C MET A 244 -7.42 -0.12 13.33
N GLN A 245 -8.06 1.02 13.62
CA GLN A 245 -7.75 2.28 12.94
C GLN A 245 -6.33 2.79 13.22
N ARG A 246 -5.83 2.62 14.46
CA ARG A 246 -4.43 2.91 14.80
C ARG A 246 -3.47 2.06 13.97
N ASP A 247 -3.78 0.77 13.81
CA ASP A 247 -2.99 -0.19 13.04
C ASP A 247 -3.18 -0.06 11.51
N GLY A 248 -3.82 1.01 11.04
CA GLY A 248 -3.93 1.32 9.61
C GLY A 248 -5.16 0.76 8.91
N VAL A 249 -6.06 0.06 9.61
CA VAL A 249 -7.32 -0.43 9.01
C VAL A 249 -8.23 0.77 8.71
N VAL A 250 -8.56 0.95 7.45
CA VAL A 250 -9.46 2.02 7.00
C VAL A 250 -10.89 1.63 7.33
N ALA A 251 -11.56 2.44 8.14
CA ALA A 251 -12.95 2.19 8.55
C ALA A 251 -13.93 2.29 7.37
N LYS A 252 -13.85 3.32 6.53
CA LYS A 252 -14.81 3.57 5.45
C LYS A 252 -14.45 2.77 4.18
N PRO A 253 -15.31 1.86 3.71
CA PRO A 253 -15.06 1.12 2.46
C PRO A 253 -15.21 2.02 1.22
N PRO A 254 -14.60 1.62 0.09
CA PRO A 254 -14.94 2.18 -1.21
C PRO A 254 -16.41 1.86 -1.58
N SER A 255 -16.99 2.69 -2.45
CA SER A 255 -18.37 2.52 -2.92
C SER A 255 -18.61 1.12 -3.48
N GLY A 256 -19.71 0.49 -3.07
CA GLY A 256 -20.10 -0.85 -3.54
C GLY A 256 -19.47 -2.02 -2.78
N ARG A 257 -18.62 -1.77 -1.77
CA ARG A 257 -18.03 -2.82 -0.92
C ARG A 257 -18.68 -2.83 0.47
N GLY A 258 -19.03 -4.01 0.96
CA GLY A 258 -19.57 -4.19 2.32
C GLY A 258 -18.51 -3.90 3.38
N GLU A 259 -18.88 -3.21 4.46
CA GLU A 259 -17.96 -2.79 5.53
C GLU A 259 -17.20 -3.96 6.16
N ARG A 260 -17.92 -5.02 6.53
CA ARG A 260 -17.34 -6.21 7.17
C ARG A 260 -16.32 -6.92 6.28
N ALA A 261 -16.63 -7.06 5.00
CA ALA A 261 -15.73 -7.65 4.01
C ALA A 261 -14.52 -6.77 3.74
N TRP A 262 -14.70 -5.45 3.75
CA TRP A 262 -13.62 -4.48 3.61
C TRP A 262 -12.63 -4.52 4.79
N TRP A 263 -13.11 -4.64 6.03
CA TRP A 263 -12.23 -4.77 7.19
C TRP A 263 -11.53 -6.13 7.20
N LEU A 264 -12.26 -7.21 6.93
CA LEU A 264 -11.67 -8.55 6.82
C LEU A 264 -10.54 -8.60 5.80
N GLY A 265 -10.75 -8.06 4.60
CA GLY A 265 -9.74 -8.04 3.55
C GLY A 265 -8.44 -7.36 3.98
N GLN A 266 -8.54 -6.22 4.68
CA GLN A 266 -7.36 -5.50 5.19
C GLN A 266 -6.62 -6.29 6.28
N LEU A 267 -7.35 -6.97 7.18
CA LEU A 267 -6.73 -7.83 8.20
C LEU A 267 -5.98 -9.01 7.55
N VAL A 268 -6.62 -9.66 6.58
CA VAL A 268 -6.03 -10.80 5.85
C VAL A 268 -4.79 -10.34 5.07
N GLU A 269 -4.86 -9.21 4.38
CA GLU A 269 -3.75 -8.62 3.63
C GLU A 269 -2.54 -8.30 4.53
N ALA A 270 -2.79 -7.79 5.72
CA ALA A 270 -1.74 -7.40 6.68
C ALA A 270 -1.25 -8.56 7.56
N THR A 271 -1.77 -9.78 7.39
CA THR A 271 -1.37 -10.96 8.17
C THR A 271 -0.16 -11.65 7.52
N PRO A 272 0.91 -11.96 8.29
CA PRO A 272 2.06 -12.69 7.76
C PRO A 272 1.68 -14.01 7.10
N LEU A 273 2.22 -14.24 5.90
CA LEU A 273 1.92 -15.43 5.10
C LEU A 273 2.24 -16.75 5.83
N GLU A 274 3.26 -16.74 6.67
CA GLU A 274 3.69 -17.90 7.46
C GLU A 274 2.66 -18.37 8.49
N CYS A 275 1.83 -17.46 9.01
CA CYS A 275 0.79 -17.79 9.99
C CYS A 275 -0.26 -18.73 9.39
N TRP A 276 -0.64 -18.51 8.13
CA TRP A 276 -1.69 -19.27 7.44
C TRP A 276 -1.34 -20.74 7.31
N SER A 277 -0.10 -21.08 6.95
CA SER A 277 0.29 -22.50 6.84
C SER A 277 0.13 -23.22 8.19
N GLY A 278 0.56 -22.58 9.29
CA GLY A 278 0.40 -23.14 10.64
C GLY A 278 -1.06 -23.35 11.04
N TRP A 279 -1.94 -22.38 10.77
CA TRP A 279 -3.36 -22.47 11.12
C TRP A 279 -4.13 -23.49 10.29
N PHE A 280 -3.67 -23.77 9.07
CA PHE A 280 -4.31 -24.68 8.12
C PHE A 280 -3.64 -26.05 8.05
N GLY A 281 -2.94 -26.46 9.12
CA GLY A 281 -2.39 -27.80 9.27
C GLY A 281 -1.15 -28.08 8.42
N GLY A 282 -0.32 -27.07 8.18
CA GLY A 282 0.91 -27.16 7.39
C GLY A 282 0.71 -27.12 5.88
N ARG A 283 -0.50 -26.82 5.41
CA ARG A 283 -0.82 -26.70 3.99
C ARG A 283 -0.02 -25.57 3.33
N GLY A 284 0.35 -25.77 2.07
CA GLY A 284 0.93 -24.73 1.24
C GLY A 284 -0.12 -23.73 0.74
N ALA A 285 0.30 -22.56 0.27
CA ALA A 285 -0.61 -21.50 -0.19
C ALA A 285 -1.61 -21.97 -1.26
N ALA A 286 -1.15 -22.77 -2.24
CA ALA A 286 -2.01 -23.31 -3.29
C ALA A 286 -3.09 -24.25 -2.75
N GLU A 287 -2.77 -25.05 -1.73
CA GLU A 287 -3.72 -25.97 -1.09
C GLU A 287 -4.74 -25.20 -0.25
N ILE A 288 -4.32 -24.12 0.41
CA ILE A 288 -5.21 -23.26 1.21
C ILE A 288 -6.20 -22.52 0.30
N VAL A 289 -5.74 -21.92 -0.80
CA VAL A 289 -6.62 -21.20 -1.75
C VAL A 289 -7.58 -22.16 -2.46
N ALA A 290 -7.23 -23.44 -2.59
CA ALA A 290 -8.11 -24.46 -3.16
C ALA A 290 -9.19 -24.96 -2.19
N LEU A 291 -9.13 -24.61 -0.91
CA LEU A 291 -10.15 -25.02 0.06
C LEU A 291 -11.50 -24.37 -0.25
N PRO A 292 -12.61 -25.11 -0.08
CA PRO A 292 -13.93 -24.51 -0.17
C PRO A 292 -14.11 -23.46 0.92
N VAL A 293 -14.77 -22.35 0.57
CA VAL A 293 -15.10 -21.26 1.50
C VAL A 293 -16.62 -21.25 1.71
N ALA A 294 -17.05 -21.27 2.96
CA ALA A 294 -18.47 -21.21 3.32
C ALA A 294 -19.09 -19.83 3.02
N ASP A 295 -20.42 -19.80 2.97
CA ASP A 295 -21.27 -18.59 3.02
C ASP A 295 -20.95 -17.49 1.99
N GLY A 296 -20.38 -17.84 0.84
CA GLY A 296 -20.15 -16.91 -0.27
C GLY A 296 -18.95 -15.97 -0.10
N TRP A 297 -18.14 -16.13 0.95
CA TRP A 297 -16.94 -15.32 1.22
C TRP A 297 -15.78 -15.57 0.25
N GLN A 298 -15.94 -16.50 -0.69
CA GLN A 298 -14.86 -16.91 -1.59
C GLN A 298 -14.32 -15.74 -2.41
N ALA A 299 -15.19 -14.85 -2.90
CA ALA A 299 -14.76 -13.68 -3.66
C ALA A 299 -13.97 -12.68 -2.80
N ASP A 300 -14.26 -12.57 -1.50
CA ASP A 300 -13.58 -11.62 -0.61
C ASP A 300 -12.25 -12.16 -0.07
N LEU A 301 -12.10 -13.48 0.08
CA LEU A 301 -10.85 -14.12 0.52
C LEU A 301 -9.89 -14.47 -0.61
N GLN A 302 -10.38 -14.65 -1.84
CA GLN A 302 -9.57 -15.08 -3.00
C GLN A 302 -9.40 -14.00 -4.07
N ALA A 303 -9.92 -12.79 -3.86
CA ALA A 303 -9.65 -11.61 -4.70
C ALA A 303 -8.19 -11.15 -4.55
#